data_AF-A0A359G0B9-F1
#
_entry.id   AF-A0A359G0B9-F1
#
_cell.length_a   1.000
_cell.length_b   1.000
_cell.length_c   1.000
_cell.angle_alpha   90.00
_cell.angle_beta   90.00
_cell.angle_gamma   90.00
#
_symmetry.space_group_name_H-M   'P 1'
#
loop_
_entity.id
_entity.type
_entity.pdbx_description
1 polymer ?
#
loop_
_entity_poly.entity_id
_entity_poly.type
_entity_poly.pdbx_seq_one_letter_code
_entity_poly.pdbx_strand_id
1 'polypeptide(L)'
;MFIIVLISALFTDLGAQISTQSAQSPQKVVLNGKEYYLHIIQKGEGLYRISVNYGLTMQDLLEANDDLGTTLKVGQILRIPIVSKTDPRAGGKEDSYTFHTVERGQTAYSISRKYNVPLDV
;
A
#
# COMPACT_ATOMS: atom_id res chain seq x y z
N MET A 1 52.78 -7.49 15.65
CA MET A 1 53.61 -6.51 14.92
C MET A 1 53.38 -6.73 13.42
N PHE A 2 53.05 -5.66 12.73
CA PHE A 2 52.50 -5.56 11.37
C PHE A 2 53.43 -6.08 10.26
N ILE A 3 52.87 -6.68 9.21
CA ILE A 3 53.32 -6.46 7.83
C ILE A 3 52.07 -6.36 6.94
N ILE A 4 51.70 -5.13 6.57
CA ILE A 4 50.74 -4.82 5.52
C ILE A 4 51.56 -4.67 4.24
N VAL A 5 51.33 -5.54 3.25
CA VAL A 5 51.86 -5.36 1.90
C VAL A 5 50.91 -4.43 1.14
N LEU A 6 51.46 -3.31 0.72
CA LEU A 6 50.83 -2.29 -0.12
C LEU A 6 50.77 -2.81 -1.57
N ILE A 7 49.57 -3.03 -2.10
CA ILE A 7 49.35 -3.04 -3.56
C ILE A 7 48.34 -1.96 -3.87
N SER A 8 48.88 -0.85 -4.35
CA SER A 8 48.17 0.21 -5.05
C SER A 8 47.56 -0.34 -6.32
N ALA A 9 46.23 -0.43 -6.37
CA ALA A 9 45.49 -0.48 -7.62
C ALA A 9 44.72 0.83 -7.77
N LEU A 10 45.17 1.65 -8.72
CA LEU A 10 44.45 2.81 -9.23
C LEU A 10 43.16 2.28 -9.89
N PHE A 11 42.02 2.37 -9.21
CA PHE A 11 40.73 2.13 -9.82
C PHE A 11 40.29 3.39 -10.59
N THR A 12 40.90 3.57 -11.76
CA THR A 12 40.27 4.30 -12.86
C THR A 12 39.32 3.32 -13.55
N ASP A 13 38.02 3.42 -13.31
CA ASP A 13 37.11 3.73 -14.41
C ASP A 13 35.66 3.87 -13.93
N LEU A 14 35.04 4.87 -14.53
CA LEU A 14 33.69 5.35 -14.40
C LEU A 14 32.75 4.43 -15.18
N GLY A 15 31.76 3.86 -14.51
CA GLY A 15 30.74 3.02 -15.15
C GLY A 15 29.55 2.76 -14.26
N ALA A 16 28.62 3.72 -14.22
CA ALA A 16 27.20 3.58 -13.88
C ALA A 16 26.82 2.42 -12.93
N GLN A 17 27.02 2.60 -11.63
CA GLN A 17 26.20 1.91 -10.64
C GLN A 17 24.83 2.60 -10.57
N ILE A 18 23.98 2.33 -11.55
CA ILE A 18 22.54 2.43 -11.34
C ILE A 18 22.03 1.01 -11.55
N SER A 19 22.18 0.21 -10.50
CA SER A 19 21.40 -1.01 -10.33
C SER A 19 19.95 -0.63 -10.60
N THR A 20 19.42 -1.18 -11.69
CA THR A 20 18.03 -1.10 -12.11
C THR A 20 17.10 -1.26 -10.90
N GLN A 21 16.50 -0.14 -10.51
CA GLN A 21 15.13 0.00 -10.02
C GLN A 21 14.47 -1.33 -9.60
N SER A 22 14.61 -1.71 -8.32
CA SER A 22 13.55 -2.47 -7.68
C SER A 22 12.43 -1.47 -7.39
N ALA A 23 11.47 -1.39 -8.31
CA ALA A 23 10.13 -0.98 -7.93
C ALA A 23 9.71 -1.97 -6.83
N GLN A 24 9.74 -1.52 -5.58
CA GLN A 24 9.39 -2.36 -4.43
C GLN A 24 7.90 -2.68 -4.51
N SER A 25 7.55 -3.74 -5.23
CA SER A 25 6.27 -4.42 -5.07
C SER A 25 6.15 -4.79 -3.58
N PRO A 26 4.99 -4.57 -2.95
CA PRO A 26 4.79 -4.93 -1.55
C PRO A 26 5.16 -6.40 -1.36
N GLN A 27 6.07 -6.67 -0.42
CA GLN A 27 6.53 -8.04 -0.18
C GLN A 27 5.33 -8.88 0.26
N LYS A 28 5.05 -9.96 -0.49
CA LYS A 28 3.98 -10.91 -0.19
C LYS A 28 4.54 -12.06 0.65
N VAL A 29 3.86 -12.42 1.72
CA VAL A 29 4.22 -13.54 2.61
C VAL A 29 3.04 -14.47 2.80
N VAL A 30 3.32 -15.76 3.04
CA VAL A 30 2.29 -16.75 3.38
C VAL A 30 2.48 -17.18 4.82
N LEU A 31 1.45 -16.95 5.65
CA LEU A 31 1.42 -17.34 7.06
C LEU A 31 0.18 -18.21 7.29
N ASN A 32 0.37 -19.43 7.78
CA ASN A 32 -0.72 -20.39 8.07
C ASN A 32 -1.68 -20.62 6.88
N GLY A 33 -1.15 -20.67 5.66
CA GLY A 33 -1.94 -20.85 4.43
C GLY A 33 -2.70 -19.61 3.97
N LYS A 34 -2.55 -18.47 4.64
CA LYS A 34 -3.09 -17.18 4.24
C LYS A 34 -1.99 -16.29 3.67
N GLU A 35 -2.32 -15.51 2.66
CA GLU A 35 -1.38 -14.61 2.01
C GLU A 35 -1.54 -13.18 2.53
N TYR A 36 -0.42 -12.47 2.69
CA TYR A 36 -0.39 -11.11 3.22
C TYR A 36 0.56 -10.23 2.41
N TYR A 37 0.24 -8.95 2.27
CA TYR A 37 1.24 -7.92 1.96
C TYR A 37 1.85 -7.39 3.25
N LEU A 38 3.15 -7.13 3.24
CA LEU A 38 3.84 -6.41 4.31
C LEU A 38 3.83 -4.92 4.00
N HIS A 39 3.16 -4.15 4.86
CA HIS A 39 3.11 -2.69 4.78
C HIS A 39 3.94 -2.09 5.91
N ILE A 40 4.92 -1.25 5.57
CA ILE A 40 5.69 -0.50 6.58
C ILE A 40 4.95 0.81 6.86
N ILE A 41 4.52 0.99 8.11
CA ILE A 41 3.76 2.17 8.52
C ILE A 41 4.62 3.43 8.35
N GLN A 42 4.13 4.35 7.52
CA GLN A 42 4.76 5.65 7.27
C GLN A 42 4.27 6.70 8.26
N LYS A 43 5.04 7.79 8.40
CA LYS A 43 4.65 8.91 9.26
C LYS A 43 3.31 9.49 8.81
N GLY A 44 2.37 9.61 9.75
CA GLY A 44 1.03 10.15 9.50
C GLY A 44 0.05 9.15 8.90
N GLU A 45 0.42 7.88 8.74
CA GLU A 45 -0.54 6.81 8.49
C GLU A 45 -1.23 6.35 9.79
N GLY A 46 -2.49 5.97 9.65
CA GLY A 46 -3.28 5.37 10.72
C GLY A 46 -4.03 4.15 10.19
N LEU A 47 -4.47 3.27 11.10
CA LEU A 47 -5.06 1.97 10.74
C LEU A 47 -6.26 2.13 9.79
N TYR A 48 -7.10 3.13 10.05
CA TYR A 48 -8.25 3.45 9.20
C TYR A 48 -7.84 3.81 7.76
N ARG A 49 -6.88 4.72 7.60
CA ARG A 49 -6.44 5.15 6.25
C ARG A 49 -5.80 3.98 5.49
N ILE A 50 -5.04 3.14 6.20
CA ILE A 50 -4.46 1.94 5.60
C ILE A 50 -5.58 0.98 5.18
N SER A 51 -6.58 0.71 6.02
CA SER A 51 -7.67 -0.19 5.68
C SER A 51 -8.42 0.28 4.43
N VAL A 52 -8.72 1.58 4.33
CA VAL A 52 -9.33 2.20 3.15
C VAL A 52 -8.45 2.03 1.90
N ASN A 53 -7.15 2.28 1.99
CA ASN A 53 -6.23 2.15 0.87
C ASN A 53 -6.17 0.71 0.31
N TYR A 54 -6.34 -0.29 1.17
CA TYR A 54 -6.31 -1.70 0.81
C TYR A 54 -7.71 -2.31 0.60
N GLY A 55 -8.79 -1.52 0.72
CA GLY A 55 -10.17 -2.01 0.56
C GLY A 55 -10.59 -3.01 1.64
N LEU A 56 -10.05 -2.88 2.85
CA LEU A 56 -10.30 -3.75 4.00
C LEU A 56 -11.02 -2.99 5.11
N THR A 57 -11.69 -3.74 5.98
CA THR A 57 -12.16 -3.17 7.24
C THR A 57 -11.01 -3.02 8.24
N MET A 58 -11.18 -2.14 9.23
CA MET A 58 -10.24 -2.08 10.35
C MET A 58 -10.20 -3.41 11.11
N GLN A 59 -11.33 -4.13 11.16
CA GLN A 59 -11.40 -5.43 11.83
C GLN A 59 -10.56 -6.48 11.12
N ASP A 60 -10.58 -6.52 9.77
CA ASP A 60 -9.73 -7.44 9.00
C ASP A 60 -8.24 -7.20 9.31
N LEU A 61 -7.83 -5.93 9.45
CA LEU A 61 -6.46 -5.59 9.82
C LEU A 61 -6.13 -5.97 11.26
N LEU A 62 -7.06 -5.81 12.20
CA LEU A 62 -6.83 -6.20 13.60
C LEU A 62 -6.76 -7.72 13.76
N GLU A 63 -7.63 -8.47 13.09
CA GLU A 63 -7.61 -9.93 13.11
C GLU A 63 -6.35 -10.49 12.43
N ALA A 64 -5.86 -9.82 11.40
CA ALA A 64 -4.59 -10.14 10.76
C ALA A 64 -3.37 -9.72 11.57
N ASN A 65 -3.53 -8.84 12.57
CA ASN A 65 -2.46 -8.31 13.41
C ASN A 65 -2.88 -8.36 14.89
N ASP A 66 -3.09 -9.58 15.38
CA ASP A 66 -3.40 -9.91 16.76
C ASP A 66 -2.34 -9.48 17.78
N ASP A 67 -1.10 -9.26 17.31
CA ASP A 67 0.02 -8.69 18.08
C ASP A 67 0.12 -7.16 18.00
N LEU A 68 -0.81 -6.50 17.31
CA LEU A 68 -0.83 -5.04 17.19
C LEU A 68 -1.13 -4.41 18.55
N GLY A 69 -0.18 -3.65 19.08
CA GLY A 69 -0.41 -2.86 20.28
C GLY A 69 -1.47 -1.77 20.07
N THR A 70 -1.88 -1.12 21.17
CA THR A 70 -2.87 -0.03 21.16
C THR A 70 -2.46 1.19 20.33
N THR A 71 -1.17 1.31 19.99
CA THR A 71 -0.63 2.45 19.23
C THR A 71 0.21 1.95 18.06
N LEU A 72 -0.10 2.47 16.86
CA LEU A 72 0.71 2.25 15.67
C LEU A 72 2.02 3.04 15.73
N LYS A 73 3.13 2.38 15.42
CA LYS A 73 4.46 3.01 15.39
C LYS A 73 4.95 3.14 13.95
N VAL A 74 5.57 4.28 13.65
CA VAL A 74 6.23 4.49 12.35
C VAL A 74 7.37 3.48 12.20
N GLY A 75 7.49 2.87 11.03
CA GLY A 75 8.46 1.81 10.72
C GLY A 75 8.02 0.41 11.16
N GLN A 76 6.90 0.26 11.87
CA GLN A 76 6.34 -1.05 12.18
C GLN A 76 5.77 -1.71 10.92
N ILE A 77 5.94 -3.03 10.82
CA ILE A 77 5.35 -3.85 9.76
C ILE A 77 3.92 -4.22 10.15
N LEU A 78 2.99 -4.00 9.22
CA LEU A 78 1.60 -4.37 9.32
C LEU A 78 1.30 -5.44 8.27
N ARG A 79 0.68 -6.54 8.69
CA ARG A 79 0.26 -7.65 7.84
C ARG A 79 -1.09 -7.31 7.21
N ILE A 80 -1.13 -7.13 5.90
CA ILE A 80 -2.36 -6.82 5.17
C ILE A 80 -2.90 -8.11 4.54
N PRO A 81 -4.02 -8.68 5.01
CA PRO A 81 -4.55 -9.93 4.47
C PRO A 81 -4.98 -9.75 3.01
N ILE A 82 -4.60 -10.70 2.17
CA ILE A 82 -5.04 -10.76 0.77
C ILE A 82 -6.31 -11.61 0.75
N VAL A 83 -7.45 -10.95 0.87
CA VAL A 83 -8.75 -11.58 0.68
C VAL A 83 -9.09 -11.58 -0.81
N SER A 84 -9.46 -12.76 -1.33
CA SER A 84 -10.07 -12.85 -2.66
C SER A 84 -11.38 -12.06 -2.64
N LYS A 85 -11.67 -11.32 -3.71
CA LYS A 85 -12.83 -10.42 -3.87
C LYS A 85 -14.22 -11.06 -3.66
N THR A 86 -14.27 -12.35 -3.35
CA THR A 86 -15.46 -13.12 -3.04
C THR A 86 -15.74 -13.23 -1.53
N ASP A 87 -14.90 -12.68 -0.66
CA ASP A 87 -15.14 -12.69 0.79
C ASP A 87 -16.17 -11.60 1.17
N PRO A 88 -17.36 -11.97 1.69
CA PRO A 88 -18.38 -11.01 2.13
C PRO A 88 -17.94 -10.11 3.29
N ARG A 89 -16.84 -10.46 3.98
CA ARG A 89 -16.26 -9.68 5.08
C ARG A 89 -15.31 -8.59 4.61
N ALA A 90 -14.81 -8.69 3.38
CA ALA A 90 -14.07 -7.61 2.75
C ALA A 90 -15.02 -6.41 2.64
N GLY A 91 -15.00 -5.52 3.62
CA GLY A 91 -15.92 -4.39 3.74
C GLY A 91 -15.75 -3.31 2.66
N GLY A 92 -15.19 -3.67 1.51
CA GLY A 92 -15.53 -3.01 0.27
C GLY A 92 -17.00 -3.28 0.02
N LYS A 93 -17.84 -2.28 0.28
CA LYS A 93 -19.09 -2.17 -0.48
C LYS A 93 -18.73 -2.40 -1.95
N GLU A 94 -19.56 -3.12 -2.69
CA GLU A 94 -19.47 -3.17 -4.15
C GLU A 94 -19.77 -1.78 -4.73
N ASP A 95 -18.93 -0.80 -4.42
CA ASP A 95 -18.95 0.51 -5.02
C ASP A 95 -18.35 0.29 -6.41
N SER A 96 -19.22 -0.12 -7.32
CA SER A 96 -18.93 -0.13 -8.74
C SER A 96 -18.69 1.32 -9.18
N TYR A 97 -17.41 1.70 -9.27
CA TYR A 97 -17.05 3.04 -9.74
C TYR A 97 -17.32 3.14 -11.24
N THR A 98 -18.14 4.11 -11.63
CA THR A 98 -18.30 4.51 -13.02
C THR A 98 -17.39 5.70 -13.29
N PHE A 99 -16.38 5.52 -14.15
CA PHE A 99 -15.53 6.62 -14.59
C PHE A 99 -16.22 7.44 -15.68
N HIS A 100 -16.29 8.76 -15.50
CA HIS A 100 -16.81 9.69 -16.49
C HIS A 100 -15.77 10.79 -16.75
N THR A 101 -15.40 10.98 -18.01
CA THR A 101 -14.50 12.08 -18.41
C THR A 101 -15.34 13.35 -18.57
N VAL A 102 -14.96 14.41 -17.86
CA VAL A 102 -15.71 15.68 -17.88
C VAL A 102 -15.51 16.39 -19.22
N GLU A 103 -16.62 16.70 -19.89
CA GLU A 103 -16.64 17.47 -21.14
C GLU A 103 -16.86 18.96 -20.88
N ARG A 104 -16.47 19.80 -21.85
CA ARG A 104 -16.70 21.25 -21.77
C ARG A 104 -18.19 21.55 -21.58
N GLY A 105 -18.51 22.29 -20.52
CA GLY A 105 -19.88 22.68 -20.18
C GLY A 105 -20.57 21.78 -19.15
N GLN A 106 -19.94 20.67 -18.73
CA GLN A 106 -20.43 19.87 -17.61
C GLN A 106 -20.04 20.49 -16.27
N THR A 107 -20.92 20.33 -15.29
CA THR A 107 -20.73 20.70 -13.88
C THR A 107 -20.91 19.47 -13.00
N ALA A 108 -20.38 19.51 -11.77
CA ALA A 108 -20.62 18.45 -10.77
C ALA A 108 -22.13 18.17 -10.59
N TYR A 109 -22.95 19.23 -10.61
CA TYR A 109 -24.42 19.11 -10.54
C TYR A 109 -25.01 18.33 -11.72
N SER A 110 -24.66 18.68 -12.95
CA SER A 110 -25.17 17.97 -14.14
C SER A 110 -24.73 16.51 -14.20
N ILE A 111 -23.51 16.20 -13.74
CA ILE A 111 -22.96 14.84 -13.71
C ILE A 111 -23.64 14.01 -12.61
N SER A 112 -23.84 14.60 -11.43
CA SER A 112 -24.62 14.01 -10.33
C SER A 112 -26.02 13.58 -10.79
N ARG A 113 -26.74 14.44 -11.52
CA ARG A 113 -28.06 14.13 -12.07
C ARG A 113 -28.03 13.04 -13.13
N LYS A 114 -26.99 13.00 -13.97
CA LYS A 114 -26.81 11.95 -14.99
C LYS A 114 -26.63 10.57 -14.36
N TYR A 115 -25.86 10.48 -13.27
CA TYR A 115 -25.55 9.22 -12.59
C TYR A 115 -26.45 8.93 -11.39
N ASN A 116 -27.41 9.81 -11.10
CA ASN A 116 -28.28 9.74 -9.91
C ASN A 116 -27.47 9.61 -8.59
N VAL A 117 -26.33 10.30 -8.51
CA VAL A 117 -25.47 10.33 -7.33
C VAL A 117 -25.69 11.67 -6.62
N PRO A 118 -26.28 11.71 -5.41
CA PRO A 118 -26.53 12.98 -4.73
C PRO A 118 -25.22 13.71 -4.39
N LEU A 119 -25.22 15.04 -4.55
CA LEU A 119 -24.15 15.88 -4.03
C LEU A 119 -24.45 16.19 -2.57
N ASP A 120 -23.49 15.90 -1.69
CA ASP A 120 -23.47 16.40 -0.33
C ASP A 120 -22.80 17.79 -0.37
N VAL A 121 -23.51 18.84 0.07
CA VAL A 121 -23.07 20.24 0.01
C VAL A 121 -22.95 20.86 1.40
#